data_AF-A0A975SJB7-F1
#
_entry.id   AF-A0A975SJB7-F1
#
_cell.length_a   1.000
_cell.length_b   1.000
_cell.length_c   1.000
_cell.angle_alpha   90.00
_cell.angle_beta   90.00
_cell.angle_gamma   90.00
#
_symmetry.space_group_name_H-M   'P 1'
#
loop_
_entity.id
_entity.type
_entity.pdbx_description
1 polymer ?
#
loop_
_entity_poly.entity_id
_entity_poly.type
_entity_poly.pdbx_seq_one_letter_code
_entity_poly.pdbx_strand_id
1 'polypeptide(L)'
;MGLFGNLYRQVKEVYGSKPSPPAAAAKATATPAKRGPSLELRKKVARQIVDAEDGSESFWVVGERIAGLHGLSIFDVTDEYNLLKDEVEQATEAKVLKANSSTVEESKMTVGDLRNLECVRTRIKGSAYYVTDSERAVFGGTEYLLVREPDNQYDANAIGIYGKGRKVGHVSAAKAGSMAELLDLAGADAYKVAGTSVSETSMTLWIDLPKLPALRIYVKSRS
;
A
#
# COMPACT_ATOMS: atom_id res chain seq x y z
N MET A 1 39.71 12.19 18.45
CA MET A 1 39.68 10.72 18.63
C MET A 1 38.98 10.10 17.42
N GLY A 2 39.75 9.56 16.47
CA GLY A 2 39.22 8.94 15.25
C GLY A 2 39.72 7.50 15.15
N LEU A 3 38.81 6.54 15.30
CA LEU A 3 39.09 5.10 15.38
C LEU A 3 38.18 4.31 14.40
N PHE A 4 38.09 4.75 13.14
CA PHE A 4 37.37 4.01 12.08
C PHE A 4 38.10 4.06 10.73
N GLY A 5 39.44 4.09 10.75
CA GLY A 5 40.26 4.30 9.55
C GLY A 5 41.09 3.12 9.04
N ASN A 6 41.02 1.92 9.65
CA ASN A 6 42.06 0.90 9.41
C ASN A 6 41.62 -0.49 8.98
N LEU A 7 40.32 -0.78 8.80
CA LEU A 7 39.90 -2.13 8.37
C LEU A 7 39.81 -2.29 6.83
N TYR A 8 39.73 -1.20 6.07
CA TYR A 8 39.58 -1.25 4.60
C TYR A 8 40.91 -1.39 3.84
N ARG A 9 42.06 -1.18 4.50
CA ARG A 9 43.38 -1.28 3.85
C ARG A 9 43.98 -2.69 3.92
N GLN A 10 43.56 -3.51 4.89
CA GLN A 10 44.13 -4.84 5.12
C GLN A 10 43.49 -5.98 4.30
N VAL A 11 42.30 -5.76 3.73
CA VAL A 11 41.64 -6.77 2.86
C VAL A 11 42.15 -6.72 1.42
N LYS A 12 42.78 -5.62 1.00
CA LYS A 12 43.29 -5.45 -0.38
C LYS A 12 44.66 -6.11 -0.62
N GLU A 13 45.42 -6.42 0.44
CA GLU A 13 46.73 -7.11 0.33
C GLU A 13 46.61 -8.63 0.22
N VAL A 14 45.51 -9.24 0.67
CA VAL A 14 45.32 -10.71 0.62
C VAL A 14 44.79 -11.19 -0.75
N TYR A 15 44.19 -10.31 -1.54
CA TYR A 15 43.61 -10.65 -2.86
C TYR A 15 44.36 -10.05 -4.06
N GLY A 16 45.56 -9.50 -3.84
CA GLY A 16 46.36 -8.80 -4.85
C GLY A 16 47.50 -9.63 -5.44
N SER A 17 47.23 -10.77 -6.08
CA SER A 17 48.11 -11.34 -7.11
C SER A 17 47.45 -12.55 -7.79
N LYS A 18 46.78 -12.31 -8.91
CA LYS A 18 46.46 -13.41 -9.84
C LYS A 18 47.75 -13.81 -10.56
N PRO A 19 48.17 -15.08 -10.54
CA PRO A 19 49.24 -15.54 -11.42
C PRO A 19 48.79 -15.44 -12.89
N SER A 20 49.65 -14.88 -13.74
CA SER A 20 49.44 -14.87 -15.19
C SER A 20 49.31 -16.30 -15.72
N PRO A 21 48.31 -16.61 -16.57
CA PRO A 21 48.20 -17.93 -17.16
C PRO A 21 49.29 -18.15 -18.22
N PRO A 22 49.87 -19.35 -18.32
CA PRO A 22 50.80 -19.69 -19.39
C PRO A 22 50.05 -19.74 -20.74
N ALA A 23 50.68 -19.15 -21.76
CA ALA A 23 50.21 -19.19 -23.14
C ALA A 23 50.31 -20.62 -23.69
N ALA A 24 49.17 -21.29 -23.82
CA ALA A 24 49.05 -22.52 -24.59
C ALA A 24 47.78 -22.45 -25.47
N ALA A 25 48.00 -22.33 -26.76
CA ALA A 25 46.97 -22.37 -27.79
C ALA A 25 46.38 -23.80 -27.88
N ALA A 26 45.31 -24.05 -27.13
CA ALA A 26 44.43 -25.18 -27.37
C ALA A 26 43.27 -24.70 -28.27
N LYS A 27 43.11 -25.34 -29.42
CA LYS A 27 41.98 -25.13 -30.33
C LYS A 27 40.67 -25.35 -29.55
N ALA A 28 39.96 -24.26 -29.26
CA ALA A 28 38.63 -24.31 -28.68
C ALA A 28 37.67 -24.95 -29.68
N THR A 29 37.39 -26.24 -29.52
CA THR A 29 36.16 -26.84 -30.04
C THR A 29 35.02 -26.08 -29.38
N ALA A 30 34.28 -25.30 -30.16
CA ALA A 30 33.11 -24.58 -29.69
C ALA A 30 32.09 -25.59 -29.17
N THR A 31 32.09 -25.83 -27.86
CA THR A 31 31.01 -26.54 -27.17
C THR A 31 29.73 -25.79 -27.48
N PRO A 32 28.69 -26.43 -28.04
CA PRO A 32 27.43 -25.74 -28.31
C PRO A 32 26.94 -25.16 -26.98
N ALA A 33 26.75 -23.83 -26.94
CA ALA A 33 26.19 -23.15 -25.79
C ALA A 33 24.91 -23.91 -25.41
N LYS A 34 24.89 -24.53 -24.23
CA LYS A 34 23.69 -25.19 -23.71
C LYS A 34 22.58 -24.14 -23.78
N ARG A 35 21.64 -24.31 -24.71
CA ARG A 35 20.46 -23.46 -24.77
C ARG A 35 19.77 -23.66 -23.43
N GLY A 36 19.71 -22.59 -22.64
CA GLY A 36 18.99 -22.60 -21.38
C GLY A 36 17.51 -22.97 -21.59
N PRO A 37 16.79 -23.24 -20.50
CA PRO A 37 15.37 -23.55 -20.57
C PRO A 37 14.60 -22.44 -21.30
N SER A 38 13.55 -22.84 -22.03
CA SER A 38 12.72 -21.89 -22.76
C SER A 38 12.02 -20.91 -21.80
N LEU A 39 11.85 -19.66 -22.23
CA LEU A 39 11.16 -18.64 -21.44
C LEU A 39 9.75 -19.09 -21.04
N GLU A 40 9.04 -19.76 -21.94
CA GLU A 40 7.69 -20.29 -21.69
C GLU A 40 7.68 -21.33 -20.56
N LEU A 41 8.69 -22.23 -20.52
CA LEU A 41 8.80 -23.20 -19.44
C LEU A 41 9.11 -22.50 -18.11
N ARG A 42 10.03 -21.53 -18.11
CA ARG A 42 10.37 -20.76 -16.91
C ARG A 42 9.17 -20.02 -16.33
N LYS A 43 8.39 -19.31 -17.17
CA LYS A 43 7.15 -18.65 -16.78
C LYS A 43 6.10 -19.62 -16.22
N LYS A 44 5.94 -20.78 -16.85
CA LYS A 44 5.02 -21.82 -16.39
C LYS A 44 5.39 -22.32 -14.99
N VAL A 45 6.67 -22.62 -14.77
CA VAL A 45 7.18 -23.10 -13.47
C VAL A 45 7.08 -22.01 -12.42
N ALA A 46 7.47 -20.78 -12.74
CA ALA A 46 7.34 -19.63 -11.85
C ALA A 46 5.89 -19.42 -11.39
N ARG A 47 4.91 -19.54 -12.30
CA ARG A 47 3.49 -19.45 -11.93
C ARG A 47 3.06 -20.58 -10.98
N GLN A 48 3.49 -21.82 -11.21
CA GLN A 48 3.22 -22.93 -10.28
C GLN A 48 3.80 -22.69 -8.88
N ILE A 49 4.96 -22.02 -8.79
CA ILE A 49 5.56 -21.64 -7.50
C ILE A 49 4.69 -20.60 -6.80
N VAL A 50 4.27 -19.54 -7.50
CA VAL A 50 3.38 -18.51 -6.94
C VAL A 50 2.05 -19.11 -6.48
N ASP A 51 1.46 -20.01 -7.27
CA ASP A 51 0.18 -20.66 -6.94
C ASP A 51 0.29 -21.62 -5.73
N ALA A 52 1.47 -22.18 -5.47
CA ALA A 52 1.73 -23.11 -4.37
C ALA A 52 2.24 -22.43 -3.09
N GLU A 53 2.66 -21.17 -3.16
CA GLU A 53 3.12 -20.41 -2.01
C GLU A 53 1.92 -19.89 -1.21
N ASP A 54 1.60 -20.57 -0.11
CA ASP A 54 0.53 -20.18 0.82
C ASP A 54 1.04 -19.38 2.04
N GLY A 55 2.34 -19.05 2.06
CA GLY A 55 3.02 -18.34 3.14
C GLY A 55 3.48 -19.23 4.31
N SER A 56 3.21 -20.54 4.28
CA SER A 56 3.66 -21.47 5.33
C SER A 56 5.07 -22.03 5.08
N GLU A 57 5.48 -22.13 3.82
CA GLU A 57 6.82 -22.57 3.40
C GLU A 57 7.60 -21.44 2.72
N SER A 58 8.93 -21.44 2.88
CA SER A 58 9.78 -20.46 2.18
C SER A 58 9.81 -20.71 0.67
N PHE A 59 9.92 -19.64 -0.12
CA PHE A 59 10.12 -19.68 -1.57
C PHE A 59 11.20 -20.68 -2.00
N TRP A 60 12.34 -20.74 -1.31
CA TRP A 60 13.44 -21.63 -1.67
C TRP A 60 13.04 -23.12 -1.62
N VAL A 61 12.23 -23.51 -0.63
CA VAL A 61 11.77 -24.89 -0.46
C VAL A 61 10.73 -25.26 -1.52
N VAL A 62 9.72 -24.40 -1.70
CA VAL A 62 8.65 -24.62 -2.70
C VAL A 62 9.23 -24.57 -4.11
N GLY A 63 10.09 -23.58 -4.37
CA GLY A 63 10.74 -23.34 -5.64
C GLY A 63 11.71 -24.45 -6.04
N GLU A 64 12.52 -24.96 -5.12
CA GLU A 64 13.44 -26.08 -5.43
C GLU A 64 12.66 -27.36 -5.73
N ARG A 65 11.60 -27.64 -4.96
CA ARG A 65 10.70 -28.77 -5.20
C ARG A 65 10.03 -28.69 -6.56
N ILE A 66 9.41 -27.55 -6.90
CA ILE A 66 8.67 -27.39 -8.15
C ILE A 66 9.63 -27.27 -9.35
N ALA A 67 10.68 -26.47 -9.28
CA ALA A 67 11.67 -26.36 -10.36
C ALA A 67 12.35 -27.71 -10.64
N GLY A 68 12.66 -28.47 -9.60
CA GLY A 68 13.23 -29.82 -9.71
C GLY A 68 12.34 -30.80 -10.48
N LEU A 69 11.01 -30.73 -10.30
CA LEU A 69 10.05 -31.55 -11.06
C LEU A 69 10.11 -31.30 -12.57
N HIS A 70 10.58 -30.12 -12.99
CA HIS A 70 10.73 -29.73 -14.40
C HIS A 70 12.19 -29.77 -14.88
N GLY A 71 13.11 -30.30 -14.06
CA GLY A 71 14.53 -30.37 -14.39
C GLY A 71 15.22 -29.01 -14.47
N LEU A 72 14.70 -28.01 -13.76
CA LEU A 72 15.24 -26.64 -13.72
C LEU A 72 15.93 -26.35 -12.39
N SER A 73 16.87 -25.42 -12.41
CA SER A 73 17.35 -24.78 -11.18
C SER A 73 16.33 -23.73 -10.73
N ILE A 74 16.21 -23.52 -9.41
CA ILE A 74 15.43 -22.40 -8.89
C ILE A 74 15.92 -21.05 -9.41
N PHE A 75 17.23 -20.90 -9.60
CA PHE A 75 17.82 -19.68 -10.17
C PHE A 75 17.41 -19.43 -11.63
N ASP A 76 17.00 -20.47 -12.36
CA ASP A 76 16.51 -20.30 -13.72
C ASP A 76 15.14 -19.61 -13.73
N VAL A 77 14.36 -19.65 -12.64
CA VAL A 77 12.97 -19.16 -12.58
C VAL A 77 12.75 -17.99 -11.62
N THR A 78 13.78 -17.56 -10.89
CA THR A 78 13.67 -16.50 -9.87
C THR A 78 13.18 -15.17 -10.45
N ASP A 79 13.70 -14.75 -11.60
CA ASP A 79 13.32 -13.49 -12.22
C ASP A 79 11.85 -13.49 -12.66
N GLU A 80 11.42 -14.55 -13.34
CA GLU A 80 10.02 -14.72 -13.74
C GLU A 80 9.09 -14.86 -12.52
N TYR A 81 9.53 -15.50 -11.45
CA TYR A 81 8.78 -15.60 -10.20
C TYR A 81 8.58 -14.22 -9.57
N ASN A 82 9.63 -13.41 -9.43
CA ASN A 82 9.52 -12.07 -8.83
C ASN A 82 8.56 -11.18 -9.63
N LEU A 83 8.67 -11.20 -10.96
CA LEU A 83 7.73 -10.45 -11.83
C LEU A 83 6.28 -10.90 -11.65
N LEU A 84 6.05 -12.21 -11.60
CA LEU A 84 4.70 -12.76 -11.41
C LEU A 84 4.15 -12.50 -10.02
N LYS A 85 4.99 -12.54 -8.99
CA LYS A 85 4.61 -12.24 -7.62
C LYS A 85 4.16 -10.78 -7.51
N ASP A 86 4.96 -9.86 -8.06
CA ASP A 86 4.60 -8.44 -8.11
C ASP A 86 3.27 -8.22 -8.86
N GLU A 87 3.05 -8.89 -10.00
CA GLU A 87 1.79 -8.83 -10.75
C GLU A 87 0.58 -9.33 -9.93
N VAL A 88 0.72 -10.45 -9.22
CA VAL A 88 -0.34 -11.04 -8.40
C VAL A 88 -0.64 -10.18 -7.17
N GLU A 89 0.39 -9.65 -6.51
CA GLU A 89 0.24 -8.72 -5.40
C GLU A 89 -0.50 -7.46 -5.86
N GLN A 90 -0.08 -6.83 -6.96
CA GLN A 90 -0.77 -5.67 -7.54
C GLN A 90 -2.22 -5.97 -7.94
N ALA A 91 -2.48 -7.12 -8.57
CA ALA A 91 -3.83 -7.51 -8.95
C ALA A 91 -4.73 -7.76 -7.72
N THR A 92 -4.16 -8.31 -6.65
CA THR A 92 -4.88 -8.56 -5.39
C THR A 92 -5.19 -7.26 -4.67
N GLU A 93 -4.21 -6.35 -4.56
CA GLU A 93 -4.40 -5.00 -4.02
C GLU A 93 -5.48 -4.25 -4.80
N ALA A 94 -5.39 -4.24 -6.14
CA ALA A 94 -6.38 -3.61 -6.99
C ALA A 94 -7.79 -4.20 -6.80
N LYS A 95 -7.88 -5.53 -6.61
CA LYS A 95 -9.16 -6.21 -6.35
C LYS A 95 -9.74 -5.81 -4.99
N VAL A 96 -8.91 -5.74 -3.94
CA VAL A 96 -9.32 -5.28 -2.60
C VAL A 96 -9.78 -3.82 -2.64
N LEU A 97 -9.02 -2.95 -3.30
CA LEU A 97 -9.37 -1.54 -3.47
C LEU A 97 -10.68 -1.35 -4.25
N LYS A 98 -10.88 -2.14 -5.31
CA LYS A 98 -12.14 -2.14 -6.06
C LYS A 98 -13.32 -2.60 -5.20
N ALA A 99 -13.15 -3.65 -4.41
CA ALA A 99 -14.19 -4.15 -3.51
C ALA A 99 -14.57 -3.12 -2.42
N ASN A 100 -13.58 -2.36 -1.92
CA ASN A 100 -13.78 -1.37 -0.85
C ASN A 100 -14.19 0.01 -1.36
N SER A 101 -14.32 0.19 -2.67
CA SER A 101 -14.65 1.48 -3.25
C SER A 101 -16.11 1.87 -3.07
N SER A 102 -16.44 2.54 -1.97
CA SER A 102 -17.73 3.23 -1.85
C SER A 102 -17.64 4.62 -2.46
N THR A 103 -18.66 4.96 -3.26
CA THR A 103 -18.82 6.27 -3.87
C THR A 103 -20.09 6.92 -3.36
N VAL A 104 -20.05 8.22 -3.09
CA VAL A 104 -21.15 9.03 -2.60
C VAL A 104 -21.42 10.16 -3.58
N GLU A 105 -22.68 10.34 -3.96
CA GLU A 105 -23.13 11.46 -4.78
C GLU A 105 -23.56 12.62 -3.87
N GLU A 106 -22.73 13.68 -3.81
CA GLU A 106 -22.98 14.84 -2.95
C GLU A 106 -24.31 15.54 -3.27
N SER A 107 -24.75 15.52 -4.53
CA SER A 107 -25.96 16.22 -5.00
C SER A 107 -27.28 15.66 -4.47
N LYS A 108 -27.28 14.43 -3.93
CA LYS A 108 -28.49 13.77 -3.38
C LYS A 108 -28.56 13.82 -1.86
N MET A 109 -27.56 14.42 -1.21
CA MET A 109 -27.41 14.41 0.24
C MET A 109 -27.55 15.80 0.83
N THR A 110 -28.11 15.88 2.04
CA THR A 110 -28.07 17.09 2.84
C THR A 110 -26.68 17.22 3.45
N VAL A 111 -25.92 18.22 3.03
CA VAL A 111 -24.54 18.44 3.52
C VAL A 111 -24.50 19.59 4.51
N GLY A 112 -24.13 19.31 5.76
CA GLY A 112 -23.80 20.33 6.77
C GLY A 112 -22.38 20.85 6.59
N ASP A 113 -22.14 22.15 6.75
CA ASP A 113 -20.78 22.72 6.65
C ASP A 113 -20.18 22.94 8.04
N LEU A 114 -19.08 22.24 8.34
CA LEU A 114 -18.35 22.33 9.60
C LEU A 114 -16.99 23.02 9.45
N ARG A 115 -16.65 23.53 8.26
CA ARG A 115 -15.32 24.13 7.97
C ARG A 115 -15.02 25.38 8.81
N ASN A 116 -16.05 26.07 9.28
CA ASN A 116 -15.92 27.30 10.08
C ASN A 116 -15.80 27.04 11.58
N LEU A 117 -15.87 25.79 12.03
CA LEU A 117 -15.73 25.43 13.43
C LEU A 117 -14.26 25.38 13.84
N GLU A 118 -14.01 25.51 15.14
CA GLU A 118 -12.67 25.28 15.68
C GLU A 118 -12.28 23.81 15.49
N CYS A 119 -11.18 23.55 14.79
CA CYS A 119 -10.78 22.20 14.38
C CYS A 119 -9.43 21.77 14.94
N VAL A 120 -9.19 20.45 14.90
CA VAL A 120 -7.91 19.80 15.17
C VAL A 120 -7.55 18.93 13.98
N ARG A 121 -6.38 19.20 13.40
CA ARG A 121 -5.83 18.43 12.30
C ARG A 121 -5.52 16.99 12.75
N THR A 122 -5.93 16.03 11.93
CA THR A 122 -5.71 14.61 12.20
C THR A 122 -5.48 13.82 10.93
N ARG A 123 -4.76 12.71 11.05
CA ARG A 123 -4.48 11.82 9.92
C ARG A 123 -5.70 10.96 9.62
N ILE A 124 -6.04 10.84 8.34
CA ILE A 124 -7.05 9.89 7.84
C ILE A 124 -6.54 8.46 8.06
N LYS A 125 -7.36 7.60 8.68
CA LYS A 125 -6.99 6.21 8.99
C LYS A 125 -7.51 5.25 7.92
N GLY A 126 -6.80 4.14 7.77
CA GLY A 126 -7.15 3.04 6.85
C GLY A 126 -7.12 3.41 5.37
N SER A 127 -6.50 4.52 5.00
CA SER A 127 -6.61 5.05 3.65
C SER A 127 -5.99 4.18 2.57
N ALA A 128 -5.01 3.35 2.91
CA ALA A 128 -4.40 2.37 2.00
C ALA A 128 -5.36 1.23 1.60
N TYR A 129 -6.43 1.00 2.36
CA TYR A 129 -7.43 -0.02 2.04
C TYR A 129 -8.48 0.46 1.04
N TYR A 130 -8.53 1.76 0.73
CA TYR A 130 -9.56 2.38 -0.10
C TYR A 130 -9.01 3.09 -1.34
N VAL A 131 -7.81 3.65 -1.24
CA VAL A 131 -7.15 4.37 -2.34
C VAL A 131 -5.66 4.02 -2.43
N THR A 132 -5.19 3.81 -3.66
CA THR A 132 -3.75 3.75 -3.99
C THR A 132 -3.07 5.10 -3.77
N ASP A 133 -1.73 5.11 -3.76
CA ASP A 133 -0.97 6.36 -3.60
C ASP A 133 -1.19 7.36 -4.74
N SER A 134 -1.39 6.91 -5.97
CA SER A 134 -1.77 7.79 -7.09
C SER A 134 -3.19 8.34 -6.92
N GLU A 135 -4.13 7.50 -6.47
CA GLU A 135 -5.51 7.91 -6.19
C GLU A 135 -5.60 8.90 -5.00
N ARG A 136 -4.67 8.87 -4.05
CA ARG A 136 -4.61 9.89 -2.98
C ARG A 136 -4.38 11.28 -3.52
N ALA A 137 -3.61 11.44 -4.60
CA ALA A 137 -3.41 12.74 -5.24
C ALA A 137 -4.68 13.21 -5.95
N VAL A 138 -5.48 12.27 -6.47
CA VAL A 138 -6.72 12.55 -7.21
C VAL A 138 -7.88 12.85 -6.27
N PHE A 139 -8.12 11.99 -5.28
CA PHE A 139 -9.27 12.06 -4.36
C PHE A 139 -8.94 12.77 -3.04
N GLY A 140 -7.66 12.95 -2.72
CA GLY A 140 -7.24 13.88 -1.69
C GLY A 140 -7.54 15.32 -2.09
N GLY A 141 -7.75 16.17 -1.09
CA GLY A 141 -8.12 17.56 -1.34
C GLY A 141 -8.04 18.44 -0.11
N THR A 142 -8.48 19.69 -0.30
CA THR A 142 -8.66 20.68 0.76
C THR A 142 -10.01 20.52 1.47
N GLU A 143 -10.89 19.65 0.96
CA GLU A 143 -12.22 19.40 1.48
C GLU A 143 -12.52 17.91 1.48
N TYR A 144 -13.21 17.47 2.53
CA TYR A 144 -13.70 16.11 2.68
C TYR A 144 -15.12 16.12 3.24
N LEU A 145 -15.82 15.00 3.05
CA LEU A 145 -17.10 14.72 3.68
C LEU A 145 -16.91 13.66 4.78
N LEU A 146 -17.48 13.94 5.95
CA LEU A 146 -17.71 12.97 7.00
C LEU A 146 -19.10 12.36 6.79
N VAL A 147 -19.17 11.04 6.69
CA VAL A 147 -20.42 10.30 6.51
C VAL A 147 -20.53 9.26 7.62
N ARG A 148 -21.67 9.21 8.30
CA ARG A 148 -21.95 8.21 9.34
C ARG A 148 -22.18 6.86 8.69
N GLU A 149 -21.57 5.82 9.25
CA GLU A 149 -21.71 4.43 8.80
C GLU A 149 -22.23 3.57 9.96
N PRO A 150 -23.49 3.76 10.42
CA PRO A 150 -24.02 3.05 11.58
C PRO A 150 -24.12 1.53 11.38
N ASP A 151 -24.25 1.08 10.12
CA ASP A 151 -24.33 -0.34 9.74
C ASP A 151 -22.95 -1.00 9.55
N ASN A 152 -21.86 -0.33 9.95
CA ASN A 152 -20.53 -0.89 9.83
C ASN A 152 -20.35 -2.08 10.79
N GLN A 153 -20.00 -3.25 10.24
CA GLN A 153 -19.87 -4.51 10.99
C GLN A 153 -18.83 -4.49 12.13
N TYR A 154 -17.88 -3.55 12.12
CA TYR A 154 -16.81 -3.48 13.10
C TYR A 154 -17.03 -2.40 14.18
N ASP A 155 -17.69 -1.29 13.84
CA ASP A 155 -17.90 -0.16 14.74
C ASP A 155 -19.17 0.63 14.34
N ALA A 156 -20.23 0.57 15.14
CA ALA A 156 -21.48 1.30 14.90
C ALA A 156 -21.29 2.84 14.94
N ASN A 157 -20.20 3.32 15.55
CA ASN A 157 -19.86 4.73 15.56
C ASN A 157 -18.98 5.15 14.38
N ALA A 158 -18.71 4.25 13.42
CA ALA A 158 -17.84 4.53 12.29
C ALA A 158 -18.24 5.80 11.54
N ILE A 159 -17.22 6.60 11.21
CA ILE A 159 -17.34 7.79 10.38
C ILE A 159 -16.40 7.62 9.19
N GLY A 160 -16.99 7.38 8.02
CA GLY A 160 -16.29 7.33 6.75
C GLY A 160 -15.85 8.72 6.32
N ILE A 161 -14.69 8.81 5.68
CA ILE A 161 -14.16 10.03 5.09
C ILE A 161 -14.16 9.88 3.59
N TYR A 162 -14.82 10.81 2.89
CA TYR A 162 -14.96 10.82 1.44
C TYR A 162 -14.31 12.07 0.85
N GLY A 163 -13.52 11.89 -0.20
CA GLY A 163 -12.91 12.97 -0.97
C GLY A 163 -13.37 12.89 -2.42
N LYS A 164 -13.95 13.97 -2.95
CA LYS A 164 -14.51 14.04 -4.32
C LYS A 164 -15.42 12.84 -4.64
N GLY A 165 -16.32 12.52 -3.70
CA GLY A 165 -17.24 11.39 -3.81
C GLY A 165 -16.64 10.01 -3.55
N ARG A 166 -15.33 9.81 -3.40
CA ARG A 166 -14.71 8.49 -3.15
C ARG A 166 -14.34 8.32 -1.68
N LYS A 167 -14.59 7.16 -1.08
CA LYS A 167 -14.09 6.86 0.27
C LYS A 167 -12.57 6.83 0.27
N VAL A 168 -11.94 7.61 1.14
CA VAL A 168 -10.49 7.71 1.29
C VAL A 168 -10.01 7.17 2.64
N GLY A 169 -10.92 6.84 3.55
CA GLY A 169 -10.59 6.25 4.84
C GLY A 169 -11.68 6.46 5.89
N HIS A 170 -11.26 6.47 7.15
CA HIS A 170 -12.15 6.66 8.31
C HIS A 170 -11.51 7.56 9.37
N VAL A 171 -12.37 8.13 10.21
CA VAL A 171 -11.95 8.73 11.48
C VAL A 171 -11.58 7.62 12.46
N SER A 172 -10.55 7.81 13.28
CA SER A 172 -10.17 6.83 14.32
C SER A 172 -11.36 6.53 15.25
N ALA A 173 -11.55 5.26 15.62
CA ALA A 173 -12.66 4.79 16.46
C ALA A 173 -12.92 5.66 17.71
N ALA A 174 -11.88 6.06 18.44
CA ALA A 174 -12.01 6.91 19.63
C ALA A 174 -12.65 8.29 19.34
N LYS A 175 -12.25 8.93 18.23
CA LYS A 175 -12.84 10.21 17.81
C LYS A 175 -14.24 10.01 17.23
N ALA A 176 -14.41 8.95 16.47
CA ALA A 176 -15.69 8.57 15.90
C ALA A 176 -16.75 8.35 16.99
N GLY A 177 -16.44 7.56 18.03
CA GLY A 177 -17.32 7.35 19.19
C GLY A 177 -17.66 8.63 19.97
N SER A 178 -16.78 9.63 19.98
CA SER A 178 -17.05 10.90 20.64
C SER A 178 -17.93 11.86 19.82
N MET A 179 -17.99 11.67 18.50
CA MET A 179 -18.65 12.59 17.56
C MET A 179 -19.92 12.02 16.94
N ALA A 180 -20.04 10.69 16.85
CA ALA A 180 -21.12 9.98 16.17
C ALA A 180 -22.51 10.49 16.55
N GLU A 181 -22.84 10.44 17.84
CA GLU A 181 -24.14 10.90 18.35
C GLU A 181 -24.40 12.37 18.04
N LEU A 182 -23.37 13.23 18.09
CA LEU A 182 -23.53 14.65 17.78
C LEU A 182 -23.82 14.89 16.29
N LEU A 183 -23.21 14.10 15.41
CA LEU A 183 -23.49 14.14 13.97
C LEU A 183 -24.87 13.58 13.66
N ASP A 184 -25.29 12.53 14.37
CA ASP A 184 -26.64 11.96 14.23
C ASP A 184 -27.70 12.99 14.68
N LEU A 185 -27.46 13.71 15.78
CA LEU A 185 -28.33 14.80 16.26
C LEU A 185 -28.37 16.03 15.35
N ALA A 186 -27.27 16.37 14.66
CA ALA A 186 -27.25 17.50 13.73
C ALA A 186 -28.07 17.25 12.45
N GLY A 187 -28.44 15.99 12.17
CA GLY A 187 -29.49 15.62 11.20
C GLY A 187 -29.15 15.79 9.72
N ALA A 188 -27.88 15.97 9.35
CA ALA A 188 -27.44 15.97 7.95
C ALA A 188 -26.86 14.59 7.55
N ASP A 189 -26.99 14.23 6.28
CA ASP A 189 -26.48 12.95 5.75
C ASP A 189 -24.94 12.92 5.69
N ALA A 190 -24.34 14.09 5.45
CA ALA A 190 -22.89 14.26 5.40
C ALA A 190 -22.47 15.62 5.95
N TYR A 191 -21.20 15.73 6.36
CA TYR A 191 -20.64 16.96 6.89
C TYR A 191 -19.33 17.33 6.20
N LYS A 192 -19.30 18.51 5.57
CA LYS A 192 -18.11 19.05 4.91
C LYS A 192 -17.14 19.60 5.95
N VAL A 193 -15.88 19.17 5.84
CA VAL A 193 -14.77 19.60 6.68
C VAL A 193 -13.57 19.97 5.83
N ALA A 194 -12.69 20.80 6.38
CA ALA A 194 -11.45 21.16 5.74
C ALA A 194 -10.45 20.00 5.83
N GLY A 195 -9.44 20.02 4.97
CA GLY A 195 -8.35 19.07 5.04
C GLY A 195 -7.16 19.51 4.22
N THR A 196 -6.21 18.60 4.05
CA THR A 196 -5.03 18.84 3.24
C THR A 196 -4.74 17.60 2.41
N SER A 197 -4.41 17.83 1.14
CA SER A 197 -4.03 16.77 0.21
C SER A 197 -2.60 16.30 0.48
N VAL A 198 -2.15 15.34 -0.31
CA VAL A 198 -0.75 14.91 -0.35
C VAL A 198 0.17 16.09 -0.67
N SER A 199 1.37 16.10 -0.08
CA SER A 199 2.46 16.99 -0.46
C SER A 199 3.53 16.19 -1.21
N GLU A 200 4.45 16.88 -1.91
CA GLU A 200 5.62 16.24 -2.53
C GLU A 200 6.44 15.41 -1.52
N THR A 201 6.36 15.78 -0.24
CA THR A 201 7.08 15.15 0.86
C THR A 201 6.27 14.10 1.62
N SER A 202 4.96 13.97 1.38
CA SER A 202 4.12 13.03 2.13
C SER A 202 2.85 12.61 1.39
N MET A 203 2.65 11.30 1.27
CA MET A 203 1.39 10.69 0.81
C MET A 203 0.32 10.60 1.92
N THR A 204 0.57 11.21 3.08
CA THR A 204 -0.39 11.16 4.20
C THR A 204 -1.51 12.18 3.97
N LEU A 205 -2.76 11.71 3.97
CA LEU A 205 -3.93 12.58 3.92
C LEU A 205 -4.32 13.07 5.32
N TRP A 206 -4.66 14.35 5.40
CA TRP A 206 -5.03 15.03 6.64
C TRP A 206 -6.42 15.65 6.54
N ILE A 207 -7.12 15.66 7.66
CA ILE A 207 -8.46 16.22 7.81
C ILE A 207 -8.53 17.06 9.08
N ASP A 208 -9.26 18.16 9.02
CA ASP A 208 -9.44 19.08 10.14
C ASP A 208 -10.80 18.79 10.79
N LEU A 209 -10.80 18.02 11.88
CA LEU A 209 -12.01 17.62 12.58
C LEU A 209 -12.42 18.69 13.60
N PRO A 210 -13.71 19.04 13.70
CA PRO A 210 -14.17 19.98 14.71
C PRO A 210 -13.92 19.46 16.12
N LYS A 211 -13.51 20.35 17.02
CA LYS A 211 -13.40 20.04 18.45
C LYS A 211 -14.80 19.76 19.01
N LEU A 212 -14.88 18.82 19.96
CA LEU A 212 -16.15 18.42 20.57
C LEU A 212 -16.95 19.60 21.15
N PRO A 213 -16.36 20.58 21.87
CA PRO A 213 -17.11 21.74 22.34
C PRO A 213 -17.73 22.56 21.20
N ALA A 214 -16.98 22.81 20.12
CA ALA A 214 -17.48 23.55 18.96
C ALA A 214 -18.62 22.79 18.25
N LEU A 215 -18.48 21.48 18.09
CA LEU A 215 -19.53 20.64 17.51
C LEU A 215 -20.81 20.63 18.35
N ARG A 216 -20.70 20.57 19.68
CA ARG A 216 -21.87 20.65 20.59
C ARG A 216 -22.61 21.98 20.46
N ILE A 217 -21.87 23.09 20.36
CA ILE A 217 -22.47 24.42 20.14
C ILE A 217 -23.22 24.46 18.80
N TYR A 218 -22.60 23.92 17.74
CA TYR A 218 -23.22 23.82 16.42
C TYR A 218 -24.52 23.01 16.45
N VAL A 219 -24.53 21.83 17.08
CA VAL A 219 -25.74 21.00 17.21
C VAL A 219 -26.84 21.76 17.94
N LYS A 220 -26.50 22.41 19.07
CA LYS A 220 -27.45 23.21 19.86
C LYS A 220 -28.05 24.40 19.09
N SER A 221 -27.32 24.96 18.13
CA SER A 221 -27.85 26.05 17.29
C SER A 221 -28.85 25.58 16.22
N ARG A 222 -28.98 24.26 16.00
CA ARG A 222 -29.90 23.67 15.02
C ARG A 222 -31.13 23.01 15.64
N SER A 223 -31.09 22.67 16.92
CA SER A 223 -32.22 22.16 17.71
C SER A 223 -33.12 23.30 18.18
#